data_AF-A0AAJ3PY33-F1
#
_entry.id   AF-A0AAJ3PY33-F1
#
_cell.length_a   1.000
_cell.length_b   1.000
_cell.length_c   1.000
_cell.angle_alpha   90.00
_cell.angle_beta   90.00
_cell.angle_gamma   90.00
#
_symmetry.space_group_name_H-M   'P 1'
#
loop_
_entity.id
_entity.type
_entity.pdbx_description
1 polymer ?
#
loop_
_entity_poly.entity_id
_entity_poly.type
_entity_poly.pdbx_seq_one_letter_code
_entity_poly.pdbx_strand_id
1 'polypeptide(L)'
;MSSTSAKPHLTSSDLDMLQGVLDEAGYDARIPTDDECVFNVAAVLLIRLFQEGVTSPVLLSKALEYHFGKPKAPPKPITPICNRYAIQGLPREKRAAG
;
A
#
# COMPACT_ATOMS: atom_id res chain seq x y z
N MET A 1 -35.64 -12.08 21.53
CA MET A 1 -34.25 -11.72 21.86
C MET A 1 -33.67 -11.00 20.65
N SER A 2 -33.58 -9.67 20.67
CA SER A 2 -32.85 -8.92 19.63
C SER A 2 -31.47 -8.59 20.17
N SER A 3 -30.45 -9.31 19.71
CA SER A 3 -29.07 -8.91 19.94
C SER A 3 -28.76 -7.78 18.95
N THR A 4 -28.98 -6.55 19.36
CA THR A 4 -28.41 -5.39 18.66
C THR A 4 -26.90 -5.45 18.90
N SER A 5 -26.18 -6.15 18.03
CA SER A 5 -24.73 -5.99 17.94
C SER A 5 -24.49 -4.53 17.61
N ALA A 6 -24.15 -3.74 18.64
CA ALA A 6 -23.72 -2.37 18.48
C ALA A 6 -22.39 -2.45 17.73
N LYS A 7 -22.44 -2.40 16.40
CA LYS A 7 -21.24 -2.28 15.58
C LYS A 7 -20.55 -1.01 16.06
N PRO A 8 -19.28 -1.08 16.48
CA PRO A 8 -18.58 0.11 16.95
C PRO A 8 -18.62 1.14 15.82
N HIS A 9 -19.13 2.32 16.14
CA HIS A 9 -19.17 3.43 15.20
C HIS A 9 -17.73 3.84 14.89
N LEU A 10 -17.37 3.86 13.60
CA LEU A 10 -16.06 4.33 13.16
C LEU A 10 -15.97 5.83 13.42
N THR A 11 -15.00 6.24 14.23
CA THR A 11 -14.69 7.66 14.40
C THR A 11 -13.80 8.14 13.25
N SER A 12 -13.69 9.46 13.07
CA SER A 12 -12.76 10.03 12.08
C SER A 12 -11.32 9.56 12.31
N SER A 13 -10.90 9.44 13.57
CA SER A 13 -9.55 8.96 13.91
C SER A 13 -9.34 7.50 13.52
N ASP A 14 -10.38 6.67 13.59
CA ASP A 14 -10.30 5.27 13.17
C ASP A 14 -10.19 5.19 11.65
N LEU A 15 -10.97 6.00 10.92
CA LEU A 15 -10.89 6.08 9.47
C LEU A 15 -9.49 6.52 8.99
N ASP A 16 -8.90 7.53 9.63
CA ASP A 16 -7.53 7.97 9.33
C ASP A 16 -6.49 6.87 9.57
N MET A 17 -6.65 6.11 10.66
CA MET A 17 -5.77 4.99 10.99
C MET A 17 -5.92 3.83 9.99
N LEU A 18 -7.15 3.47 9.62
CA LEU A 18 -7.41 2.46 8.60
C LEU A 18 -6.87 2.89 7.22
N GLN A 19 -7.00 4.17 6.86
CA GLN A 19 -6.45 4.72 5.63
C GLN A 19 -4.91 4.65 5.63
N GLY A 20 -4.28 5.01 6.75
CA GLY A 20 -2.82 4.87 6.91
C GLY A 20 -2.34 3.44 6.73
N VAL A 21 -3.09 2.45 7.23
CA VAL A 21 -2.77 1.02 7.01
C VAL A 21 -2.84 0.63 5.54
N LEU A 22 -3.81 1.16 4.77
CA LEU A 22 -3.91 0.91 3.33
C LEU A 22 -2.72 1.52 2.58
N ASP A 23 -2.38 2.77 2.91
CA ASP A 23 -1.30 3.52 2.29
C ASP A 23 0.06 2.85 2.54
N GLU A 24 0.33 2.44 3.79
CA GLU A 24 1.56 1.72 4.16
C GLU A 24 1.67 0.35 3.48
N ALA A 25 0.53 -0.32 3.28
CA ALA A 25 0.47 -1.59 2.55
C ALA A 25 0.50 -1.41 1.02
N GLY A 26 0.54 -0.17 0.52
CA GLY A 26 0.66 0.15 -0.91
C GLY A 26 -0.63 0.01 -1.69
N TYR A 27 -1.79 0.05 -1.01
CA TYR A 27 -3.08 0.06 -1.67
C TYR A 27 -3.47 1.49 -2.04
N ASP A 28 -3.69 1.74 -3.34
CA ASP A 28 -4.32 2.98 -3.82
C ASP A 28 -5.84 2.88 -3.63
N ALA A 29 -6.24 2.83 -2.36
CA ALA A 29 -7.61 2.57 -1.92
C ALA A 29 -8.03 3.69 -0.99
N ARG A 30 -9.18 4.32 -1.25
CA ARG A 30 -9.79 5.24 -0.29
C ARG A 30 -10.92 4.55 0.47
N ILE A 31 -10.99 4.82 1.77
CA ILE A 31 -12.13 4.38 2.57
C ILE A 31 -13.33 5.27 2.22
N PRO A 32 -14.45 4.70 1.71
CA PRO A 32 -15.59 5.50 1.28
C PRO A 32 -16.26 6.15 2.49
N THR A 33 -16.31 7.48 2.47
CA THR A 33 -17.15 8.30 3.32
C THR A 33 -18.43 8.63 2.56
N ASP A 34 -19.49 7.92 2.90
CA ASP A 34 -20.90 8.19 2.62
C ASP A 34 -21.47 8.04 1.19
N ASP A 35 -20.73 8.25 0.08
CA ASP A 35 -21.39 8.17 -1.27
C ASP A 35 -20.51 7.67 -2.43
N GLU A 36 -19.28 7.23 -2.17
CA GLU A 36 -18.38 6.72 -3.21
C GLU A 36 -18.67 5.23 -3.53
N CYS A 37 -19.24 4.97 -4.72
CA CYS A 37 -19.63 3.63 -5.19
C CYS A 37 -18.46 2.69 -5.51
N VAL A 38 -17.21 3.12 -5.33
CA VAL A 38 -16.02 2.30 -5.60
C VAL A 38 -15.52 1.69 -4.30
N PHE A 39 -16.15 0.58 -3.90
CA PHE A 39 -15.74 -0.16 -2.72
C PHE A 39 -14.44 -0.94 -3.01
N ASN A 40 -13.32 -0.47 -2.45
CA ASN A 40 -12.10 -1.27 -2.44
C ASN A 40 -12.26 -2.45 -1.47
N VAL A 41 -12.03 -3.67 -1.95
CA VAL A 41 -12.19 -4.90 -1.16
C VAL A 41 -11.28 -4.91 0.08
N ALA A 42 -10.08 -4.32 0.00
CA ALA A 42 -9.17 -4.20 1.13
C ALA A 42 -9.72 -3.25 2.21
N ALA A 43 -10.27 -2.10 1.81
CA ALA A 43 -10.91 -1.16 2.73
C ALA A 43 -12.12 -1.79 3.45
N VAL A 44 -12.95 -2.55 2.70
CA VAL A 44 -14.09 -3.27 3.28
C VAL A 44 -13.64 -4.33 4.28
N LEU A 45 -12.56 -5.06 3.98
CA LEU A 45 -12.00 -6.04 4.91
C LEU A 45 -11.52 -5.37 6.21
N LEU A 46 -10.80 -4.26 6.11
CA LEU A 46 -10.30 -3.52 7.27
C LEU A 46 -11.43 -3.02 8.17
N ILE A 47 -12.48 -2.45 7.58
CA ILE A 47 -13.68 -2.01 8.33
C ILE A 47 -14.30 -3.18 9.08
N ARG A 48 -14.43 -4.35 8.44
CA ARG A 48 -14.99 -5.54 9.09
C ARG A 48 -14.12 -6.01 10.25
N LEU A 49 -12.81 -6.15 10.05
CA LEU A 49 -11.88 -6.57 11.10
C LEU A 49 -11.87 -5.60 12.28
N PHE A 50 -11.94 -4.30 12.02
CA PHE A 50 -12.05 -3.29 13.06
C PHE A 50 -13.36 -3.43 13.85
N GLN A 51 -14.47 -3.65 13.16
CA GLN A 51 -15.77 -3.92 13.80
C GLN A 51 -15.80 -5.22 14.61
N GLU A 52 -14.97 -6.20 14.24
CA GLU A 52 -14.75 -7.45 15.00
C GLU A 52 -13.80 -7.27 16.19
N GLY A 53 -13.21 -6.07 16.35
CA GLY A 53 -12.37 -5.70 17.49
C GLY A 53 -10.86 -5.68 17.21
N VAL A 54 -10.43 -5.87 15.97
CA VAL A 54 -9.02 -5.75 15.58
C VAL A 54 -8.68 -4.27 15.36
N THR A 55 -8.18 -3.62 16.41
CA THR A 55 -7.85 -2.18 16.38
C THR A 55 -6.36 -1.90 16.19
N SER A 56 -5.50 -2.92 16.21
CA SER A 56 -4.07 -2.75 16.04
C SER A 56 -3.70 -2.61 14.56
N PRO A 57 -3.05 -1.51 14.14
CA PRO A 57 -2.68 -1.29 12.74
C PRO A 57 -1.72 -2.37 12.20
N VAL A 58 -0.83 -2.89 13.06
CA VAL A 58 0.09 -3.98 12.70
C VAL A 58 -0.67 -5.28 12.41
N LEU A 59 -1.73 -5.58 13.17
CA LEU A 59 -2.56 -6.76 12.93
C LEU A 59 -3.40 -6.60 11.67
N LEU A 60 -3.93 -5.41 11.44
CA LEU A 60 -4.69 -5.08 10.23
C LEU A 60 -3.83 -5.19 8.96
N SER A 61 -2.59 -4.69 8.99
CA SER A 61 -1.63 -4.86 7.90
C SER A 61 -1.29 -6.34 7.64
N LYS A 62 -1.06 -7.12 8.70
CA LYS A 62 -0.87 -8.57 8.57
C LYS A 62 -2.09 -9.29 8.00
N ALA A 63 -3.30 -8.85 8.35
CA ALA A 63 -4.52 -9.42 7.79
C ALA A 63 -4.61 -9.11 6.29
N LEU A 64 -4.25 -7.90 5.85
CA LEU A 64 -4.15 -7.58 4.42
C LEU A 64 -3.15 -8.50 3.70
N GLU A 65 -1.96 -8.71 4.28
CA GLU A 65 -0.98 -9.64 3.70
C GLU A 65 -1.49 -11.08 3.65
N TYR A 66 -2.24 -11.52 4.67
CA TYR A 66 -2.80 -12.86 4.73
C TYR A 66 -3.91 -13.08 3.69
N HIS A 67 -4.79 -12.09 3.52
CA HIS A 67 -5.96 -12.20 2.66
C HIS A 67 -5.65 -11.93 1.18
N PHE A 68 -4.75 -10.98 0.88
CA PHE A 68 -4.45 -10.56 -0.49
C PHE A 68 -3.04 -10.94 -0.95
N GLY A 69 -2.22 -11.51 -0.06
CA GLY A 69 -0.81 -11.76 -0.29
C GLY A 69 0.06 -10.54 0.02
N LYS A 70 1.37 -10.73 0.00
CA LYS A 70 2.31 -9.62 0.24
C LYS A 70 2.32 -8.68 -0.97
N PRO A 71 2.18 -7.35 -0.76
CA PRO A 71 2.43 -6.40 -1.82
C PRO A 71 3.86 -6.64 -2.33
N LYS A 72 3.98 -6.81 -3.65
CA LYS A 72 5.26 -7.13 -4.29
C LYS A 72 6.18 -5.94 -4.04
N ALA A 73 7.19 -6.11 -3.19
CA ALA A 73 8.16 -5.05 -2.90
C ALA A 73 8.66 -4.46 -4.22
N PRO A 74 8.74 -3.12 -4.35
CA PRO A 74 9.21 -2.52 -5.59
C PRO A 74 10.57 -3.13 -5.94
N PRO A 75 10.77 -3.57 -7.20
CA PRO A 75 12.04 -4.15 -7.59
C PRO A 75 13.15 -3.16 -7.26
N LYS A 76 14.22 -3.66 -6.62
CA LYS A 76 15.39 -2.82 -6.31
C LYS A 76 15.80 -2.12 -7.60
N PRO A 77 16.03 -0.79 -7.57
CA PRO A 77 16.45 -0.07 -8.77
C PRO A 77 17.72 -0.73 -9.28
N ILE A 78 17.62 -1.35 -10.46
CA ILE A 78 18.78 -1.90 -11.16
C ILE A 78 19.56 -0.68 -11.63
N THR A 79 20.64 -0.32 -10.94
CA THR A 79 21.60 0.62 -11.49
C THR A 79 22.17 -0.02 -12.77
N PRO A 80 21.96 0.58 -13.94
CA PRO A 80 22.52 0.01 -15.15
C PRO A 80 24.05 0.06 -15.03
N ILE A 81 24.71 -1.10 -15.07
CA ILE A 81 26.16 -1.22 -15.28
C ILE A 81 26.45 -0.92 -16.76
N CYS A 82 25.92 0.19 -17.27
CA CYS A 82 26.27 0.66 -18.60
C CYS A 82 27.42 1.63 -18.46
N ASN A 83 28.58 1.22 -18.95
CA ASN A 83 29.69 2.13 -19.15
C ASN A 83 29.19 3.26 -20.07
N ARG A 84 29.10 4.48 -19.55
CA ARG A 84 28.60 5.66 -20.28
C ARG A 84 29.28 5.84 -21.63
N TYR A 85 30.55 5.45 -21.74
CA TYR A 85 31.32 5.50 -22.97
C TYR A 85 30.97 4.42 -24.00
N ALA A 86 30.33 3.32 -23.58
CA ALA A 86 29.79 2.32 -24.50
C ALA A 86 28.47 2.78 -25.17
N ILE A 87 27.68 3.61 -24.49
CA ILE A 87 26.42 4.17 -25.04
C ILE A 87 26.67 5.48 -25.78
N GLN A 88 27.41 6.42 -25.16
CA GLN A 88 27.60 7.77 -25.69
C GLN A 88 28.85 7.89 -26.59
N GLY A 89 29.64 6.82 -26.69
CA GLY A 89 30.93 6.83 -27.35
C GLY A 89 32.03 7.46 -26.48
N LEU A 90 33.28 7.25 -26.89
CA LEU A 90 34.44 7.83 -26.22
C LEU A 90 34.51 9.35 -26.47
N PRO A 91 34.89 10.16 -25.45
CA PRO A 91 35.16 11.59 -25.61
C PRO A 91 36.29 11.81 -26.62
N ARG A 92 36.24 12.92 -27.38
CA ARG A 92 37.25 13.26 -28.41
C ARG A 92 38.68 13.28 -27.85
N GLU A 93 38.86 13.65 -26.60
CA GLU A 93 40.16 13.71 -25.91
C GLU A 93 40.85 12.33 -25.80
N LYS A 94 40.08 11.24 -25.79
CA LYS A 94 40.62 9.87 -25.71
C LYS A 94 40.85 9.21 -27.07
N ARG A 95 40.51 9.89 -28.18
CA ARG A 95 40.73 9.37 -29.55
C ARG A 95 42.15 9.64 -30.08
N ALA A 96 42.94 10.47 -29.42
CA ALA A 96 44.26 10.93 -29.90
C ALA A 96 45.47 10.16 -29.31
N ALA A 97 45.23 9.14 -28.47
CA ALA A 97 46.27 8.27 -27.95
C ALA A 97 46.13 6.89 -28.60
N GLY A 98 46.61 6.77 -29.85
CA GLY A 98 46.62 5.55 -30.65
C GLY A 98 47.58 5.68 -31.81
#